data_AF-A0A9P2Z0J1-F1
#
_entry.id   AF-A0A9P2Z0J1-F1
#
_cell.length_a   1.000
_cell.length_b   1.000
_cell.length_c   1.000
_cell.angle_alpha   90.00
_cell.angle_beta   90.00
_cell.angle_gamma   90.00
#
_symmetry.space_group_name_H-M   'P 1'
#
loop_
_entity.id
_entity.type
_entity.pdbx_description
1 polymer ?
#
loop_
_entity_poly.entity_id
_entity_poly.type
_entity_poly.pdbx_seq_one_letter_code
_entity_poly.pdbx_strand_id
1 'polypeptide(L)'
;MNKEVKRIYRSKKVKSYFYGDTLELTTATGHKGRKYYKLSDTEYIDINGELKQFKKSTRKSDNLDSVKKTMRRLRRLIANNFNGSRNELWITLTYKENMRDQKRLSSDMRQFMKKLRRKYGSLEYIAVLEPQKRGAWHYHILLKRNDSESLYIANKDIAKFWGHGFTKTTALTESDNVSAYLMAYLTDLDLNEDVKTDKKKIVKGLRLEMYPPNMQIYRCSNGIVKPIEDNGTQEQMVNKYLNEYYGNKKHNKALHNRDNMNLTPDFYGEKKIKSAYSDGRDMVVETEFYNFKQYSKGGESYDD
;
A
#
# COMPACT_ATOMS: atom_id res chain seq x y z
N MET A 1 15.17 28.52 29.09
CA MET A 1 13.78 28.66 28.58
C MET A 1 13.85 28.89 27.07
N ASN A 2 13.86 27.83 26.26
CA ASN A 2 13.84 27.98 24.79
C ASN A 2 12.51 27.43 24.25
N LYS A 3 11.64 28.38 23.88
CA LYS A 3 10.22 28.21 23.53
C LYS A 3 9.98 27.65 22.12
N GLU A 4 10.97 27.04 21.47
CA GLU A 4 10.88 26.72 20.03
C GLU A 4 10.77 25.25 19.63
N VAL A 5 10.70 24.30 20.58
CA VAL A 5 10.45 22.87 20.26
C VAL A 5 9.00 22.43 20.54
N LYS A 6 8.15 23.32 21.09
CA LYS A 6 6.69 23.10 21.16
C LYS A 6 6.03 23.45 19.82
N ARG A 7 6.40 22.73 18.75
CA ARG A 7 5.74 22.86 17.44
C ARG A 7 4.94 21.60 17.11
N ILE A 8 3.69 21.64 17.56
CA ILE A 8 2.48 21.08 16.91
C ILE A 8 2.31 19.55 16.99
N TYR A 9 1.98 19.02 18.18
CA TYR A 9 0.97 17.96 18.21
C TYR A 9 -0.37 18.62 18.47
N ARG A 10 -1.25 18.66 17.46
CA ARG A 10 -2.60 19.20 17.65
C ARG A 10 -3.42 18.18 18.43
N SER A 11 -4.38 18.64 19.24
CA SER A 11 -5.49 17.84 19.79
C SER A 11 -6.45 17.31 18.70
N LYS A 12 -6.00 17.31 17.44
CA LYS A 12 -6.77 16.94 16.26
C LYS A 12 -7.01 15.44 16.28
N LYS A 13 -8.29 15.07 16.17
CA LYS A 13 -8.68 13.66 15.98
C LYS A 13 -8.21 13.19 14.61
N VAL A 14 -7.49 12.08 14.59
CA VAL A 14 -6.94 11.44 13.39
C VAL A 14 -7.29 9.97 13.38
N LYS A 15 -7.34 9.40 12.18
CA LYS A 15 -7.22 7.97 11.97
C LYS A 15 -5.75 7.65 11.70
N SER A 16 -5.22 6.63 12.33
CA SER A 16 -3.82 6.20 12.17
C SER A 16 -3.71 4.85 11.47
N TYR A 17 -2.58 4.67 10.80
CA TYR A 17 -2.18 3.41 10.19
C TYR A 17 -0.69 3.19 10.51
N PHE A 18 -0.39 2.14 11.28
CA PHE A 18 0.98 1.74 11.56
C PHE A 18 1.37 0.51 10.73
N TYR A 19 2.46 0.60 9.99
CA TYR A 19 2.96 -0.45 9.09
C TYR A 19 4.47 -0.36 8.87
N GLY A 20 5.17 -1.48 8.95
CA GLY A 20 6.63 -1.53 8.91
C GLY A 20 7.20 -0.58 9.97
N ASP A 21 7.96 0.41 9.51
CA ASP A 21 8.52 1.47 10.36
C ASP A 21 7.79 2.82 10.18
N THR A 22 6.57 2.82 9.63
CA THR A 22 5.83 4.04 9.27
C THR A 22 4.53 4.17 10.06
N LEU A 23 4.29 5.36 10.61
CA LEU A 23 2.97 5.81 11.07
C LEU A 23 2.42 6.84 10.08
N GLU A 24 1.26 6.52 9.51
CA GLU A 24 0.49 7.43 8.67
C GLU A 24 -0.73 7.92 9.45
N LEU A 25 -0.85 9.24 9.61
CA LEU A 25 -1.99 9.89 10.27
C LEU A 25 -2.82 10.63 9.25
N THR A 26 -4.14 10.45 9.28
CA THR A 26 -5.06 11.16 8.38
C THR A 26 -6.19 11.82 9.15
N THR A 27 -6.46 13.07 8.80
CA THR A 27 -7.52 13.87 9.45
C THR A 27 -8.91 13.59 8.88
N ALA A 28 -9.00 12.70 7.89
CA ALA A 28 -10.25 12.14 7.41
C ALA A 28 -10.84 11.19 8.47
N THR A 29 -11.37 11.74 9.56
CA THR A 29 -12.19 11.00 10.50
C THR A 29 -13.45 10.55 9.75
N GLY A 30 -13.77 9.26 9.79
CA GLY A 30 -14.70 8.59 8.87
C GLY A 30 -16.17 9.05 8.89
N HIS A 31 -16.49 10.16 9.56
CA HIS A 31 -17.84 10.72 9.60
C HIS A 31 -18.11 11.60 8.37
N LYS A 32 -18.13 10.97 7.19
CA LYS A 32 -18.99 11.49 6.12
C LYS A 32 -20.39 10.99 6.46
N GLY A 33 -21.32 11.89 6.77
CA GLY A 33 -22.74 11.53 6.97
C GLY A 33 -23.23 10.66 5.80
N ARG A 34 -24.12 9.70 6.08
CA ARG A 34 -24.70 8.84 5.03
C ARG A 34 -25.37 9.74 3.99
N LYS A 35 -24.87 9.70 2.76
CA LYS A 35 -25.39 10.49 1.63
C LYS A 35 -26.64 9.86 0.97
N TYR A 36 -26.90 8.59 1.25
CA TYR A 36 -28.02 7.83 0.71
C TYR A 36 -28.20 6.52 1.49
N TYR A 37 -29.38 5.91 1.36
CA TYR A 37 -29.69 4.56 1.81
C TYR A 37 -29.73 3.62 0.60
N LYS A 38 -28.80 2.66 0.54
CA LYS A 38 -28.75 1.67 -0.54
C LYS A 38 -29.88 0.67 -0.36
N LEU A 39 -30.74 0.50 -1.37
CA LEU A 39 -31.80 -0.51 -1.39
C LEU A 39 -31.33 -1.78 -2.12
N SER A 40 -30.70 -1.61 -3.28
CA SER A 40 -30.22 -2.70 -4.13
C SER A 40 -28.92 -2.29 -4.83
N ASP A 41 -28.36 -3.17 -5.66
CA ASP A 41 -27.20 -2.83 -6.51
C ASP A 41 -27.52 -1.80 -7.59
N THR A 42 -28.82 -1.58 -7.85
CA THR A 42 -29.31 -0.64 -8.87
C THR A 42 -29.97 0.58 -8.27
N GLU A 43 -30.43 0.54 -7.01
CA GLU A 43 -31.29 1.59 -6.46
C GLU A 43 -30.84 2.07 -5.07
N TYR A 44 -31.09 3.35 -4.82
CA TYR A 44 -30.88 3.99 -3.53
C TYR A 44 -31.93 5.08 -3.28
N ILE A 45 -32.15 5.41 -2.01
CA ILE A 45 -32.90 6.57 -1.57
C ILE A 45 -31.91 7.66 -1.19
N ASP A 46 -32.00 8.84 -1.79
CA ASP A 46 -31.13 9.96 -1.45
C ASP A 46 -31.50 10.62 -0.11
N ILE A 47 -30.78 11.68 0.27
CA ILE A 47 -31.07 12.41 1.53
C ILE A 47 -32.44 13.09 1.54
N ASN A 48 -33.05 13.33 0.37
CA ASN A 48 -34.36 13.96 0.23
C ASN A 48 -35.49 12.92 0.22
N GLY A 49 -35.17 11.63 0.31
CA GLY A 49 -36.17 10.56 0.25
C GLY A 49 -36.51 10.10 -1.17
N GLU A 50 -35.82 10.58 -2.20
CA GLU A 50 -36.12 10.22 -3.59
C GLU A 50 -35.44 8.91 -4.00
N LEU A 51 -36.21 8.01 -4.62
CA LEU A 51 -35.70 6.78 -5.23
C LEU A 51 -34.90 7.13 -6.50
N LYS A 52 -33.62 6.77 -6.52
CA LYS A 52 -32.69 7.01 -7.63
C LYS A 52 -31.96 5.72 -8.00
N GLN A 53 -31.48 5.66 -9.24
CA GLN A 53 -30.69 4.52 -9.72
C GLN A 53 -29.19 4.82 -9.72
N PHE A 54 -28.37 3.84 -9.35
CA PHE A 54 -26.92 3.95 -9.51
C PHE A 54 -26.53 3.94 -10.99
N LYS A 55 -25.67 4.87 -11.38
CA LYS A 55 -24.97 4.80 -12.66
C LYS A 55 -24.07 3.56 -12.67
N LYS A 56 -24.41 2.57 -13.49
CA LYS A 56 -23.57 1.37 -13.67
C LYS A 56 -22.22 1.77 -14.24
N SER A 57 -21.17 1.43 -13.52
CA SER A 57 -19.80 1.57 -13.99
C SER A 57 -19.51 0.51 -15.06
N THR A 58 -18.91 0.94 -16.15
CA THR A 58 -18.48 0.09 -17.27
C THR A 58 -17.00 -0.25 -17.20
N ARG A 59 -16.22 0.55 -16.46
CA ARG A 59 -14.78 0.40 -16.27
C ARG A 59 -14.41 0.76 -14.84
N LYS A 60 -13.35 0.14 -14.34
CA LYS A 60 -12.87 0.43 -12.98
C LYS A 60 -12.40 1.89 -12.81
N SER A 61 -11.94 2.52 -13.89
CA SER A 61 -11.60 3.95 -13.94
C SER A 61 -12.78 4.88 -13.67
N ASP A 62 -14.03 4.42 -13.82
CA ASP A 62 -15.21 5.26 -13.53
C ASP A 62 -15.34 5.58 -12.03
N ASN A 63 -14.62 4.86 -11.16
CA ASN A 63 -14.60 5.07 -9.72
C ASN A 63 -13.16 5.23 -9.20
N LEU A 64 -12.50 6.32 -9.63
CA LEU A 64 -11.12 6.64 -9.29
C LEU A 64 -10.88 6.72 -7.78
N ASP A 65 -11.83 7.22 -6.99
CA ASP A 65 -11.69 7.31 -5.53
C ASP A 65 -11.57 5.92 -4.88
N SER A 66 -12.39 4.96 -5.32
CA SER A 66 -12.30 3.57 -4.87
C SER A 66 -10.97 2.93 -5.28
N VAL A 67 -10.50 3.21 -6.50
CA VAL A 67 -9.19 2.77 -6.99
C VAL A 67 -8.06 3.36 -6.14
N LYS A 68 -8.06 4.67 -5.88
CA LYS A 68 -7.08 5.34 -5.00
C LYS A 68 -7.03 4.69 -3.62
N LYS A 69 -8.18 4.43 -3.01
CA LYS A 69 -8.27 3.73 -1.71
C LYS A 69 -7.69 2.31 -1.77
N THR A 70 -8.02 1.55 -2.82
CA THR A 70 -7.50 0.19 -3.04
C THR A 70 -5.98 0.19 -3.13
N MET A 71 -5.43 1.12 -3.89
CA MET A 71 -3.99 1.25 -4.12
C MET A 71 -3.24 1.77 -2.88
N ARG A 72 -3.80 2.71 -2.11
CA ARG A 72 -3.25 3.10 -0.80
C ARG A 72 -3.19 1.91 0.16
N ARG A 73 -4.25 1.09 0.21
CA ARG A 73 -4.27 -0.12 1.05
C ARG A 73 -3.22 -1.13 0.62
N LEU A 74 -3.06 -1.35 -0.69
CA LEU A 74 -2.01 -2.21 -1.25
C LEU A 74 -0.60 -1.71 -0.87
N ARG A 75 -0.33 -0.41 -0.97
CA ARG A 75 0.95 0.19 -0.56
C ARG A 75 1.28 -0.15 0.90
N ARG A 76 0.33 0.07 1.81
CA ARG A 76 0.54 -0.23 3.23
C ARG A 76 0.77 -1.72 3.47
N LEU A 77 0.06 -2.60 2.77
CA LEU A 77 0.29 -4.05 2.86
C LEU A 77 1.69 -4.43 2.40
N ILE A 78 2.17 -3.86 1.30
CA ILE A 78 3.51 -4.16 0.77
C ILE A 78 4.57 -3.65 1.75
N ALA A 79 4.49 -2.38 2.14
CA ALA A 79 5.44 -1.77 3.08
C ALA A 79 5.48 -2.49 4.44
N ASN A 80 4.36 -3.06 4.89
CA ASN A 80 4.31 -3.83 6.13
C ASN A 80 4.92 -5.23 6.05
N ASN A 81 5.04 -5.80 4.85
CA ASN A 81 5.33 -7.23 4.68
C ASN A 81 6.59 -7.54 3.88
N PHE A 82 7.09 -6.58 3.09
CA PHE A 82 8.20 -6.76 2.17
C PHE A 82 9.20 -5.62 2.37
N ASN A 83 10.43 -5.98 2.71
CA ASN A 83 11.52 -5.06 2.99
C ASN A 83 12.81 -5.39 2.22
N GLY A 84 12.75 -6.26 1.22
CA GLY A 84 13.91 -6.65 0.43
C GLY A 84 14.84 -7.66 1.13
N SER A 85 14.30 -8.45 2.06
CA SER A 85 15.05 -9.52 2.72
C SER A 85 15.38 -10.67 1.76
N ARG A 86 16.40 -11.47 2.09
CA ARG A 86 16.90 -12.60 1.27
C ARG A 86 15.87 -13.72 1.04
N ASN A 87 14.78 -13.72 1.81
CA ASN A 87 13.64 -14.63 1.68
C ASN A 87 12.49 -14.06 0.83
N GLU A 88 12.71 -12.95 0.12
CA GLU A 88 11.70 -12.26 -0.68
C GLU A 88 12.06 -12.26 -2.16
N LEU A 89 11.08 -12.59 -3.00
CA LEU A 89 11.21 -12.65 -4.45
C LEU A 89 10.15 -11.78 -5.13
N TRP A 90 10.53 -11.15 -6.25
CA TRP A 90 9.61 -10.56 -7.20
C TRP A 90 9.49 -11.47 -8.43
N ILE A 91 8.30 -12.02 -8.62
CA ILE A 91 7.94 -12.86 -9.75
C ILE A 91 6.97 -12.12 -10.68
N THR A 92 7.18 -12.28 -11.98
CA THR A 92 6.44 -11.61 -13.05
C THR A 92 5.95 -12.71 -14.00
N LEU A 93 4.63 -12.92 -14.10
CA LEU A 93 3.98 -14.02 -14.85
C LEU A 93 3.16 -13.50 -16.03
N THR A 94 3.68 -13.68 -17.24
CA THR A 94 3.06 -13.21 -18.47
C THR A 94 2.44 -14.38 -19.25
N TYR A 95 1.19 -14.23 -19.71
CA TYR A 95 0.62 -15.15 -20.68
C TYR A 95 1.29 -14.99 -22.04
N LYS A 96 1.50 -16.07 -22.80
CA LYS A 96 1.98 -15.96 -24.20
C LYS A 96 0.88 -15.42 -25.10
N GLU A 97 -0.35 -15.91 -24.93
CA GLU A 97 -1.53 -15.45 -25.66
C GLU A 97 -2.08 -14.11 -25.12
N ASN A 98 -3.02 -13.49 -25.85
CA ASN A 98 -3.72 -12.29 -25.37
C ASN A 98 -4.86 -12.65 -24.40
N MET A 99 -4.52 -13.28 -23.29
CA MET A 99 -5.47 -13.83 -22.34
C MET A 99 -6.19 -12.72 -21.56
N ARG A 100 -7.53 -12.68 -21.63
CA ARG A 100 -8.38 -11.69 -20.93
C ARG A 100 -9.47 -12.30 -20.03
N ASP A 101 -9.59 -13.61 -19.98
CA ASP A 101 -10.61 -14.34 -19.21
C ASP A 101 -10.32 -14.32 -17.70
N GLN A 102 -11.23 -13.75 -16.90
CA GLN A 102 -11.06 -13.59 -15.46
C GLN A 102 -11.20 -14.89 -14.65
N LYS A 103 -12.04 -15.82 -15.12
CA LYS A 103 -12.28 -17.11 -14.45
C LYS A 103 -11.04 -17.98 -14.60
N ARG A 104 -10.52 -18.08 -15.83
CA ARG A 104 -9.27 -18.77 -16.12
C ARG A 104 -8.11 -18.13 -15.36
N LEU A 105 -8.04 -16.80 -15.30
CA LEU A 105 -6.99 -16.08 -14.57
C LEU A 105 -6.90 -16.53 -13.09
N SER A 106 -8.06 -16.60 -12.44
CA SER A 106 -8.15 -17.02 -11.03
C SER A 106 -7.83 -18.51 -10.86
N SER A 107 -8.25 -19.36 -11.80
CA SER A 107 -7.93 -20.79 -11.78
C SER A 107 -6.44 -21.04 -11.94
N ASP A 108 -5.81 -20.41 -12.93
CA ASP A 108 -4.39 -20.58 -13.26
C ASP A 108 -3.50 -20.09 -12.11
N MET A 109 -3.83 -18.94 -11.51
CA MET A 109 -3.13 -18.43 -10.33
C MET A 109 -3.22 -19.39 -9.12
N ARG A 110 -4.40 -19.97 -8.87
CA ARG A 110 -4.59 -20.94 -7.79
C ARG A 110 -3.76 -22.21 -8.04
N GLN A 111 -3.74 -22.71 -9.27
CA GLN A 111 -2.94 -23.87 -9.64
C GLN A 111 -1.44 -23.60 -9.52
N PHE A 112 -0.98 -22.43 -10.00
CA PHE A 112 0.40 -21.99 -9.88
C PHE A 112 0.86 -21.97 -8.41
N MET A 113 0.13 -21.29 -7.53
CA MET A 113 0.47 -21.23 -6.10
C MET A 113 0.40 -22.59 -5.42
N LYS A 114 -0.54 -23.46 -5.81
CA LYS A 114 -0.63 -24.84 -5.30
C LYS A 114 0.61 -25.65 -5.66
N LYS A 115 1.08 -25.56 -6.91
CA LYS A 115 2.30 -26.25 -7.37
C LYS A 115 3.54 -25.72 -6.65
N LEU A 116 3.66 -24.40 -6.48
CA LEU A 116 4.77 -23.79 -5.73
C LEU A 116 4.82 -24.27 -4.28
N ARG A 117 3.70 -24.19 -3.56
CA ARG A 117 3.63 -24.59 -2.15
C ARG A 117 3.91 -26.08 -1.94
N ARG A 118 3.53 -26.93 -2.90
CA ARG A 118 3.88 -28.37 -2.87
C ARG A 118 5.38 -28.61 -2.90
N LYS A 119 6.17 -27.78 -3.59
CA LYS A 119 7.63 -27.95 -3.72
C LYS A 119 8.41 -27.18 -2.65
N TYR A 120 7.99 -25.95 -2.32
CA TYR A 120 8.76 -25.03 -1.48
C TYR A 120 8.15 -24.79 -0.09
N GLY A 121 7.04 -25.46 0.24
CA GLY A 121 6.41 -25.36 1.55
C GLY A 121 5.56 -24.11 1.71
N SER A 122 5.59 -23.55 2.93
CA SER A 122 4.77 -22.38 3.28
C SER A 122 5.29 -21.13 2.59
N LEU A 123 4.44 -20.51 1.77
CA LEU A 123 4.76 -19.31 1.00
C LEU A 123 3.65 -18.30 1.13
N GLU A 124 4.02 -17.07 1.48
CA GLU A 124 3.14 -15.92 1.55
C GLU A 124 3.36 -14.99 0.36
N TYR A 125 2.31 -14.35 -0.13
CA TYR A 125 2.41 -13.53 -1.33
C TYR A 125 1.39 -12.40 -1.38
N ILE A 126 1.77 -11.34 -2.10
CA ILE A 126 0.87 -10.33 -2.65
C ILE A 126 0.99 -10.42 -4.17
N ALA A 127 -0.12 -10.74 -4.86
CA ALA A 127 -0.18 -10.80 -6.31
C ALA A 127 -1.04 -9.65 -6.83
N VAL A 128 -0.41 -8.77 -7.61
CA VAL A 128 -1.03 -7.64 -8.28
C VAL A 128 -1.23 -7.99 -9.74
N LEU A 129 -2.45 -7.83 -10.20
CA LEU A 129 -2.84 -7.97 -11.58
C LEU A 129 -2.54 -6.67 -12.33
N GLU A 130 -1.96 -6.78 -13.52
CA GLU A 130 -1.64 -5.69 -14.44
C GLU A 130 -2.07 -6.09 -15.86
N PRO A 131 -2.76 -5.23 -16.63
CA PRO A 131 -2.91 -5.41 -18.06
C PRO A 131 -1.61 -5.02 -18.78
N GLN A 132 -1.15 -5.88 -19.67
CA GLN A 132 -0.12 -5.54 -20.64
C GLN A 132 -0.64 -4.52 -21.67
N LYS A 133 0.26 -3.88 -22.42
CA LYS A 133 -0.11 -2.93 -23.50
C LYS A 133 -1.12 -3.52 -24.50
N ARG A 134 -1.03 -4.83 -24.79
CA ARG A 134 -1.93 -5.55 -25.69
C ARG A 134 -3.27 -5.99 -25.08
N GLY A 135 -3.47 -5.76 -23.78
CA GLY A 135 -4.69 -6.16 -23.05
C GLY A 135 -4.59 -7.48 -22.28
N ALA A 136 -3.57 -8.29 -22.53
CA ALA A 136 -3.36 -9.54 -21.82
C ALA A 136 -3.13 -9.30 -20.33
N TRP A 137 -3.68 -10.16 -19.48
CA TRP A 137 -3.42 -10.12 -18.05
C TRP A 137 -1.98 -10.53 -17.72
N HIS A 138 -1.46 -9.99 -16.61
CA HIS A 138 -0.11 -10.24 -16.10
C HIS A 138 -0.15 -10.16 -14.57
N TYR A 139 0.47 -11.10 -13.87
CA TYR A 139 0.73 -10.96 -12.44
C TYR A 139 2.14 -10.45 -12.12
N HIS A 140 2.23 -9.44 -11.27
CA HIS A 140 3.40 -9.17 -10.44
C HIS A 140 3.15 -9.74 -9.04
N ILE A 141 4.03 -10.62 -8.59
CA ILE A 141 3.90 -11.35 -7.33
C ILE A 141 5.10 -11.01 -6.47
N LEU A 142 4.85 -10.44 -5.30
CA LEU A 142 5.81 -10.42 -4.21
C LEU A 142 5.58 -11.70 -3.41
N LEU A 143 6.61 -12.52 -3.29
CA LEU A 143 6.57 -13.82 -2.65
C LEU A 143 7.59 -13.83 -1.51
N LYS A 144 7.22 -14.34 -0.34
CA LYS A 144 8.14 -14.52 0.77
C LYS A 144 7.93 -15.85 1.47
N ARG A 145 8.95 -16.24 2.22
CA ARG A 145 8.93 -17.39 3.11
C ARG A 145 9.22 -16.95 4.54
N ASN A 146 8.27 -17.17 5.46
CA ASN A 146 8.39 -16.67 6.84
C ASN A 146 9.20 -17.60 7.75
N ASP A 147 9.28 -18.89 7.42
CA ASP A 147 9.97 -19.93 8.20
C ASP A 147 11.43 -20.15 7.75
N SER A 148 11.99 -19.23 6.95
CA SER A 148 13.37 -19.33 6.47
C SER A 148 13.97 -17.95 6.23
N GLU A 149 15.27 -17.82 6.50
CA GLU A 149 16.05 -16.60 6.29
C GLU A 149 16.38 -16.34 4.81
N SER A 150 16.22 -17.34 3.94
CA SER A 150 16.45 -17.18 2.51
C SER A 150 15.44 -17.96 1.66
N LEU A 151 15.21 -17.45 0.45
CA LEU A 151 14.32 -18.08 -0.53
C LEU A 151 14.93 -17.92 -1.90
N TYR A 152 15.27 -19.04 -2.51
CA TYR A 152 15.70 -19.08 -3.90
C TYR A 152 14.80 -20.01 -4.69
N ILE A 153 14.24 -19.49 -5.78
CA ILE A 153 13.49 -20.27 -6.76
C ILE A 153 14.00 -19.90 -8.14
N ALA A 154 14.61 -20.87 -8.83
CA ALA A 154 15.09 -20.66 -10.18
C ALA A 154 13.92 -20.31 -11.13
N ASN A 155 14.12 -19.34 -12.03
CA ASN A 155 13.07 -18.93 -12.98
C ASN A 155 12.59 -20.10 -13.85
N LYS A 156 13.43 -21.11 -14.12
CA LYS A 156 13.03 -22.35 -14.83
C LYS A 156 11.94 -23.13 -14.10
N ASP A 157 11.98 -23.16 -12.77
CA ASP A 157 10.97 -23.82 -11.95
C ASP A 157 9.68 -23.00 -11.95
N ILE A 158 9.78 -21.67 -11.83
CA ILE A 158 8.63 -20.76 -11.97
C ILE A 158 7.96 -20.95 -13.33
N ALA A 159 8.73 -20.96 -14.43
CA ALA A 159 8.23 -21.18 -15.78
C ALA A 159 7.52 -22.53 -15.91
N LYS A 160 8.12 -23.60 -15.37
CA LYS A 160 7.52 -24.94 -15.35
C LYS A 160 6.17 -24.97 -14.61
N PHE A 161 6.06 -24.29 -13.46
CA PHE A 161 4.81 -24.26 -12.71
C PHE A 161 3.76 -23.35 -13.34
N TRP A 162 4.19 -22.27 -13.97
CA TRP A 162 3.33 -21.32 -14.67
C TRP A 162 2.72 -21.94 -15.92
N GLY A 163 3.54 -22.42 -16.86
CA GLY A 163 3.08 -23.15 -18.05
C GLY A 163 2.26 -22.36 -19.08
N HIS A 164 1.96 -21.07 -18.84
CA HIS A 164 1.09 -20.28 -19.72
C HIS A 164 1.84 -19.18 -20.51
N GLY A 165 3.16 -19.09 -20.37
CA GLY A 165 3.97 -18.13 -21.10
C GLY A 165 5.29 -17.83 -20.43
N PHE A 166 5.62 -16.55 -20.32
CA PHE A 166 6.94 -16.08 -19.90
C PHE A 166 6.96 -15.77 -18.41
N THR A 167 8.10 -15.99 -17.78
CA THR A 167 8.31 -15.67 -16.37
C THR A 167 9.63 -14.94 -16.17
N LYS A 168 9.64 -14.02 -15.20
CA LYS A 168 10.85 -13.42 -14.67
C LYS A 168 10.81 -13.50 -13.15
N THR A 169 11.92 -13.87 -12.55
CA THR A 169 12.10 -13.97 -11.10
C THR A 169 13.36 -13.22 -10.71
N THR A 170 13.25 -12.31 -9.75
CA THR A 170 14.37 -11.57 -9.18
C THR A 170 14.26 -11.60 -7.65
N ALA A 171 15.40 -11.51 -6.96
CA ALA A 171 15.38 -11.18 -5.53
C ALA A 171 14.77 -9.78 -5.36
N LEU A 172 14.04 -9.59 -4.27
CA LEU A 172 13.58 -8.26 -3.89
C LEU A 172 14.68 -7.56 -3.08
N THR A 173 14.87 -6.28 -3.32
CA THR A 173 15.88 -5.44 -2.63
C THR A 173 15.22 -4.25 -1.95
N GLU A 174 15.86 -3.66 -0.93
CA GLU A 174 15.35 -2.46 -0.25
C GLU A 174 15.16 -1.27 -1.21
N SER A 175 15.97 -1.19 -2.27
CA SER A 175 15.89 -0.12 -3.29
C SER A 175 14.82 -0.39 -4.35
N ASP A 176 14.25 -1.59 -4.40
CA ASP A 176 13.12 -1.86 -5.27
C ASP A 176 11.93 -1.03 -4.80
N ASN A 177 11.66 0.04 -5.53
CA ASN A 177 10.49 0.88 -5.28
C ASN A 177 9.23 0.20 -5.83
N VAL A 178 8.94 -1.02 -5.34
CA VAL A 178 7.76 -1.83 -5.67
C VAL A 178 6.50 -1.01 -5.48
N SER A 179 6.47 -0.24 -4.39
CA SER A 179 5.43 0.73 -4.13
C SER A 179 5.31 1.74 -5.28
N ALA A 180 6.38 2.41 -5.72
CA ALA A 180 6.29 3.32 -6.86
C ALA A 180 5.92 2.63 -8.17
N TYR A 181 6.37 1.39 -8.42
CA TYR A 181 5.95 0.62 -9.59
C TYR A 181 4.43 0.45 -9.61
N LEU A 182 3.84 0.11 -8.47
CA LEU A 182 2.39 -0.05 -8.30
C LEU A 182 1.65 1.28 -8.15
N MET A 183 2.35 2.37 -7.88
CA MET A 183 1.79 3.73 -7.83
C MET A 183 1.87 4.47 -9.15
N ALA A 184 2.62 3.96 -10.14
CA ALA A 184 2.56 4.45 -11.52
C ALA A 184 1.13 4.40 -12.10
N TYR A 185 0.26 3.56 -11.51
CA TYR A 185 -1.17 3.52 -11.82
C TYR A 185 -1.96 4.73 -11.32
N LEU A 186 -1.46 5.44 -10.32
CA LEU A 186 -2.10 6.58 -9.67
C LEU A 186 -1.46 7.92 -10.01
N THR A 187 -0.35 7.93 -10.75
CA THR A 187 0.47 9.14 -10.95
C THR A 187 -0.18 10.23 -11.79
N ASP A 188 -1.33 9.99 -12.42
CA ASP A 188 -2.13 11.06 -13.07
C ASP A 188 -3.11 11.76 -12.11
N LEU A 189 -3.16 11.37 -10.83
CA LEU A 189 -4.22 11.79 -9.92
C LEU A 189 -3.77 12.49 -8.65
N ASP A 190 -2.46 12.62 -8.42
CA ASP A 190 -1.96 13.01 -7.09
C ASP A 190 -0.51 13.55 -7.06
N LEU A 191 0.10 13.91 -8.20
CA LEU A 191 1.44 14.50 -8.23
C LEU A 191 1.38 16.02 -8.36
N ASN A 192 1.94 16.69 -7.34
CA ASN A 192 2.52 18.02 -7.46
C ASN A 192 3.50 18.06 -8.63
N GLU A 193 3.61 19.21 -9.28
CA GLU A 193 4.26 19.46 -10.58
C GLU A 193 5.78 19.15 -10.64
N ASP A 194 6.44 18.78 -9.53
CA ASP A 194 7.91 18.78 -9.43
C ASP A 194 8.61 17.41 -9.60
N VAL A 195 7.90 16.32 -9.87
CA VAL A 195 8.55 15.05 -10.22
C VAL A 195 8.55 14.91 -11.74
N LYS A 196 9.68 15.15 -12.41
CA LYS A 196 9.92 14.82 -13.83
C LYS A 196 9.26 13.49 -14.17
N THR A 197 8.08 13.55 -14.76
CA THR A 197 7.19 12.41 -14.80
C THR A 197 7.62 11.52 -15.97
N ASP A 198 8.18 10.35 -15.67
CA ASP A 198 8.52 9.37 -16.69
C ASP A 198 7.30 9.09 -17.58
N LYS A 199 7.39 9.37 -18.89
CA LYS A 199 6.34 9.04 -19.87
C LYS A 199 5.85 7.58 -19.74
N LYS A 200 6.74 6.66 -19.36
CA LYS A 200 6.42 5.25 -19.11
C LYS A 200 5.46 5.04 -17.93
N LYS A 201 5.50 5.88 -16.89
CA LYS A 201 4.61 5.80 -15.72
C LYS A 201 3.21 6.28 -16.10
N ILE A 202 3.09 7.39 -16.82
CA ILE A 202 1.82 7.91 -17.35
C ILE A 202 1.11 6.85 -18.22
N VAL A 203 1.85 6.24 -19.16
CA VAL A 203 1.31 5.17 -20.03
C VAL A 203 0.87 3.91 -19.24
N LYS A 204 1.44 3.67 -18.06
CA LYS A 204 0.98 2.60 -17.15
C LYS A 204 -0.25 3.04 -16.33
N GLY A 205 -0.30 4.30 -15.90
CA GLY A 205 -1.43 5.00 -15.29
C GLY A 205 -2.74 4.84 -16.06
N LEU A 206 -2.70 5.15 -17.35
CA LEU A 206 -3.85 5.09 -18.25
C LEU A 206 -4.45 3.69 -18.40
N ARG A 207 -3.74 2.63 -18.00
CA ARG A 207 -4.26 1.26 -18.11
C ARG A 207 -5.35 0.92 -17.10
N LEU A 208 -5.64 1.81 -16.14
CA LEU A 208 -6.81 1.67 -15.27
C LEU A 208 -8.12 1.53 -16.06
N GLU A 209 -8.20 2.13 -17.26
CA GLU A 209 -9.37 2.00 -18.13
C GLU A 209 -9.55 0.58 -18.69
N MET A 210 -8.50 -0.23 -18.70
CA MET A 210 -8.53 -1.59 -19.24
C MET A 210 -9.13 -2.60 -18.25
N TYR A 211 -9.34 -2.19 -16.99
CA TYR A 211 -9.92 -3.04 -15.97
C TYR A 211 -11.45 -3.05 -16.09
N PRO A 212 -12.07 -4.24 -16.27
CA PRO A 212 -13.51 -4.36 -16.16
C PRO A 212 -14.00 -3.94 -14.76
N PRO A 213 -15.29 -3.58 -14.64
CA PRO A 213 -15.87 -3.20 -13.37
C PRO A 213 -15.78 -4.38 -12.40
N ASN A 214 -15.67 -4.08 -11.10
CA ASN A 214 -15.56 -5.05 -10.02
C ASN A 214 -14.33 -5.99 -10.07
N MET A 215 -13.40 -5.80 -11.00
CA MET A 215 -12.19 -6.61 -11.07
C MET A 215 -11.30 -6.40 -9.84
N GLN A 216 -10.85 -7.48 -9.20
CA GLN A 216 -9.92 -7.39 -8.09
C GLN A 216 -8.49 -7.11 -8.59
N ILE A 217 -7.92 -5.96 -8.22
CA ILE A 217 -6.57 -5.51 -8.67
C ILE A 217 -5.48 -6.36 -8.02
N TYR A 218 -5.64 -6.75 -6.77
CA TYR A 218 -4.65 -7.57 -6.08
C TYR A 218 -5.30 -8.59 -5.16
N ARG A 219 -4.56 -9.65 -4.87
CA ARG A 219 -4.91 -10.66 -3.86
C ARG A 219 -3.69 -10.93 -2.99
N CYS A 220 -3.93 -11.34 -1.75
CA CYS A 220 -2.89 -11.71 -0.81
C CYS A 220 -3.20 -13.06 -0.18
N SER A 221 -2.18 -13.79 0.23
CA SER A 221 -2.33 -14.95 1.09
C SER A 221 -2.65 -14.55 2.54
N ASN A 222 -3.02 -15.53 3.36
CA ASN A 222 -3.51 -15.30 4.71
C ASN A 222 -2.43 -14.83 5.69
N GLY A 223 -1.16 -15.17 5.47
CA GLY A 223 -0.03 -14.74 6.29
C GLY A 223 0.52 -13.35 5.95
N ILE A 224 -0.15 -12.59 5.08
CA ILE A 224 0.15 -11.17 4.87
C ILE A 224 -0.46 -10.36 6.01
N VAL A 225 0.40 -9.69 6.78
CA VAL A 225 0.03 -8.93 7.97
C VAL A 225 -0.57 -7.59 7.57
N LYS A 226 -1.77 -7.28 8.06
CA LYS A 226 -2.43 -6.00 7.79
C LYS A 226 -1.82 -4.89 8.65
N PRO A 227 -1.83 -3.63 8.19
CA PRO A 227 -1.51 -2.48 9.03
C PRO A 227 -2.40 -2.43 10.26
N ILE A 228 -1.86 -1.93 11.38
CA ILE A 228 -2.65 -1.66 12.58
C ILE A 228 -3.39 -0.35 12.35
N GLU A 229 -4.72 -0.38 12.48
CA GLU A 229 -5.57 0.81 12.36
C GLU A 229 -6.05 1.24 13.75
N ASP A 230 -5.94 2.53 14.05
CA ASP A 230 -6.42 3.11 15.31
C ASP A 230 -7.01 4.51 15.07
N ASN A 231 -7.64 5.09 16.09
CA ASN A 231 -8.15 6.46 16.08
C ASN A 231 -7.86 7.13 17.42
N GLY A 232 -7.48 8.39 17.39
CA GLY A 232 -7.24 9.17 18.60
C GLY A 232 -6.76 10.57 18.25
N THR A 233 -6.19 11.27 19.21
CA THR A 233 -5.47 12.52 18.88
C THR A 233 -4.15 12.20 18.21
N GLN A 234 -3.64 13.13 17.40
CA GLN A 234 -2.32 13.03 16.77
C GLN A 234 -1.23 12.69 17.81
N GLU A 235 -1.22 13.42 18.93
CA GLU A 235 -0.29 13.19 20.05
C GLU A 235 -0.38 11.77 20.61
N GLN A 236 -1.60 11.29 20.89
CA GLN A 236 -1.83 9.94 21.41
C GLN A 236 -1.28 8.87 20.47
N MET A 237 -1.56 9.01 19.16
CA MET A 237 -1.12 8.04 18.17
C MET A 237 0.40 8.02 18.01
N VAL A 238 1.03 9.20 17.95
CA VAL A 238 2.49 9.30 17.85
C VAL A 238 3.15 8.67 19.07
N ASN A 239 2.73 9.07 20.29
CA ASN A 239 3.32 8.56 21.53
C ASN A 239 3.09 7.04 21.69
N LYS A 240 1.90 6.53 21.34
CA LYS A 240 1.59 5.10 21.38
C LYS A 240 2.56 4.30 20.51
N TYR A 241 2.64 4.62 19.22
CA TYR A 241 3.46 3.83 18.29
C TYR A 241 4.96 4.07 18.45
N LEU A 242 5.37 5.24 18.95
CA LEU A 242 6.74 5.46 19.39
C LEU A 242 7.13 4.48 20.51
N ASN A 243 6.29 4.39 21.54
CA ASN A 243 6.52 3.50 22.67
C ASN A 243 6.45 2.02 22.27
N GLU A 244 5.50 1.63 21.41
CA GLU A 244 5.42 0.26 20.90
C GLU A 244 6.66 -0.11 20.08
N TYR A 245 7.09 0.77 19.17
CA TYR A 245 8.24 0.51 18.29
C TYR A 245 9.56 0.37 19.07
N TYR A 246 9.83 1.29 20.01
CA TYR A 246 11.07 1.26 20.80
C TYR A 246 11.00 0.32 22.02
N GLY A 247 9.83 0.17 22.64
CA GLY A 247 9.61 -0.77 23.74
C GLY A 247 9.86 -2.22 23.32
N ASN A 248 9.43 -2.59 22.12
CA ASN A 248 9.72 -3.91 21.54
C ASN A 248 11.21 -4.11 21.22
N LYS A 249 11.99 -3.05 21.04
CA LYS A 249 13.45 -3.12 20.82
C LYS A 249 14.29 -3.09 22.11
N LYS A 250 13.73 -2.76 23.28
CA LYS A 250 14.46 -2.71 24.57
C LYS A 250 15.00 -4.06 25.07
N HIS A 251 14.66 -5.18 24.41
CA HIS A 251 15.29 -6.49 24.66
C HIS A 251 16.64 -6.68 23.91
N ASN A 252 17.10 -5.68 23.16
CA ASN A 252 18.43 -5.64 22.54
C ASN A 252 19.42 -4.94 23.48
N LYS A 253 20.48 -5.64 23.92
CA LYS A 253 21.49 -5.17 24.91
C LYS A 253 22.15 -3.82 24.56
N ALA A 254 22.07 -3.36 23.31
CA ALA A 254 22.63 -2.09 22.85
C ALA A 254 21.85 -0.82 23.27
N LEU A 255 20.67 -0.96 23.90
CA LEU A 255 19.80 0.17 24.28
C LEU A 255 19.78 0.46 25.80
N HIS A 256 20.51 -0.31 26.61
CA HIS A 256 20.51 -0.17 28.09
C HIS A 256 21.20 1.09 28.62
N ASN A 257 21.83 1.90 27.76
CA ASN A 257 22.57 3.11 28.15
C ASN A 257 21.90 4.41 27.68
N ARG A 258 20.56 4.42 27.52
CA ARG A 258 19.84 5.52 26.82
C ARG A 258 18.59 6.02 27.55
N ASP A 259 18.67 6.21 28.85
CA ASP A 259 17.54 6.70 29.66
C ASP A 259 17.23 8.20 29.50
N ASN A 260 17.98 8.95 28.67
CA ASN A 260 17.81 10.40 28.48
C ASN A 260 17.86 10.86 27.00
N MET A 261 17.27 10.10 26.06
CA MET A 261 17.16 10.53 24.66
C MET A 261 15.73 11.00 24.36
N ASN A 262 15.55 12.27 23.96
CA ASN A 262 14.27 12.80 23.47
C ASN A 262 13.90 12.09 22.16
N LEU A 263 13.14 10.99 22.26
CA LEU A 263 12.68 10.22 21.10
C LEU A 263 11.61 11.02 20.36
N THR A 264 11.91 11.44 19.13
CA THR A 264 10.94 12.07 18.22
C THR A 264 11.00 11.36 16.87
N PRO A 265 9.87 10.93 16.27
CA PRO A 265 9.89 10.34 14.94
C PRO A 265 10.20 11.40 13.88
N ASP A 266 10.89 10.99 12.81
CA ASP A 266 11.17 11.86 11.67
C ASP A 266 9.88 12.09 10.87
N PHE A 267 9.44 13.35 10.82
CA PHE A 267 8.40 13.80 9.90
C PHE A 267 9.00 13.89 8.49
N TYR A 268 8.57 13.01 7.58
CA TYR A 268 9.14 12.96 6.22
C TYR A 268 8.19 13.48 5.14
N GLY A 269 6.98 13.93 5.50
CA GLY A 269 6.12 14.64 4.56
C GLY A 269 4.70 14.92 5.03
N GLU A 270 4.16 16.03 4.56
CA GLU A 270 2.74 16.37 4.64
C GLU A 270 2.09 16.24 3.26
N LYS A 271 0.90 15.65 3.19
CA LYS A 271 0.04 15.78 2.02
C LYS A 271 -1.26 16.46 2.42
N LYS A 272 -1.50 17.64 1.84
CA LYS A 272 -2.77 18.37 1.95
C LYS A 272 -3.60 18.08 0.72
N ILE A 273 -4.74 17.41 0.91
CA ILE A 273 -5.71 17.19 -0.16
C ILE A 273 -6.97 17.99 0.20
N LYS A 274 -7.31 18.99 -0.62
CA LYS A 274 -8.60 19.67 -0.51
C LYS A 274 -9.72 18.69 -0.87
N SER A 275 -10.71 18.55 -0.02
CA SER A 275 -11.91 17.76 -0.25
C SER A 275 -13.14 18.51 0.27
N ALA A 276 -14.19 18.64 -0.51
CA ALA A 276 -15.39 19.36 -0.09
C ALA A 276 -16.23 18.52 0.90
N TYR A 277 -16.77 19.18 1.93
CA TYR A 277 -17.92 18.69 2.69
C TYR A 277 -19.18 18.66 1.81
N SER A 278 -20.23 17.96 2.25
CA SER A 278 -21.54 17.96 1.57
C SER A 278 -22.27 19.30 1.65
N ASP A 279 -21.82 20.23 2.50
CA ASP A 279 -22.40 21.56 2.71
C ASP A 279 -21.64 22.68 1.97
N GLY A 280 -20.69 22.33 1.10
CA GLY A 280 -19.90 23.29 0.31
C GLY A 280 -18.68 23.87 1.01
N ARG A 281 -18.37 23.50 2.25
CA ARG A 281 -17.12 23.91 2.92
C ARG A 281 -15.92 23.09 2.44
N ASP A 282 -14.80 23.76 2.19
CA ASP A 282 -13.52 23.10 1.92
C ASP A 282 -12.96 22.43 3.19
N MET A 283 -12.78 21.12 3.18
CA MET A 283 -12.01 20.39 4.18
C MET A 283 -10.62 20.11 3.63
N VAL A 284 -9.58 20.54 4.34
CA VAL A 284 -8.23 20.08 4.05
C VAL A 284 -8.03 18.75 4.79
N VAL A 285 -7.98 17.64 4.05
CA VAL A 285 -7.49 16.37 4.57
C VAL A 285 -5.98 16.48 4.61
N GLU A 286 -5.44 16.60 5.82
CA GLU A 286 -4.01 16.56 6.09
C GLU A 286 -3.66 15.09 6.36
N THR A 287 -2.66 14.59 5.63
CA THR A 287 -2.05 13.29 5.89
C THR A 287 -0.58 13.50 6.22
N GLU A 288 -0.18 13.03 7.38
CA GLU A 288 1.19 13.15 7.89
C GLU A 288 1.83 11.75 7.91
N PHE A 289 3.11 11.69 7.59
CA PHE A 289 3.89 10.45 7.60
C PHE A 289 5.09 10.59 8.52
N TYR A 290 5.23 9.65 9.44
CA TYR A 290 6.30 9.56 10.40
C TYR A 290 7.07 8.26 10.19
N ASN A 291 8.40 8.32 10.08
CA ASN A 291 9.26 7.14 9.97
C ASN A 291 10.06 6.94 11.27
N PHE A 292 10.07 5.72 11.79
CA PHE A 292 10.74 5.35 13.03
C PHE A 292 12.06 4.58 12.82
N LYS A 293 12.45 4.24 11.57
CA LYS A 293 13.72 3.56 11.26
C LYS A 293 14.91 4.52 11.37
N GLN A 294 14.71 5.81 11.11
CA GLN A 294 15.76 6.83 11.17
C GLN A 294 15.65 7.64 12.46
N TYR A 295 16.52 7.33 13.43
CA TYR A 295 17.08 8.31 14.38
C TYR A 295 18.31 7.70 15.06
N SER A 296 19.47 7.95 14.44
CA SER A 296 20.79 8.00 15.05
C SER A 296 21.57 9.16 14.43
N LYS A 297 21.00 10.37 14.37
CA LYS A 297 21.82 11.57 14.29
C LYS A 297 22.05 12.06 15.72
N GLY A 298 22.96 11.36 16.40
CA GLY A 298 23.75 12.02 17.43
C GLY A 298 24.61 13.06 16.72
N GLY A 299 24.64 14.27 17.27
CA GLY A 299 25.63 15.26 16.85
C GLY A 299 27.01 14.73 17.20
N GLU A 300 27.83 14.51 16.17
CA GLU A 300 29.27 14.64 16.25
C GLU A 300 29.64 15.52 15.06
N SER A 301 29.76 16.83 15.33
CA SER A 301 30.76 17.64 14.66
C SER A 301 32.10 17.08 15.12
N TYR A 302 32.78 16.34 14.26
CA TYR A 302 34.21 16.19 14.42
C TYR A 302 34.85 17.45 13.86
N ASP A 303 35.53 18.17 14.75
CA ASP A 303 36.63 19.04 14.41
C ASP A 303 37.62 18.25 13.54
N ASP A 304 37.91 18.80 12.36
CA ASP A 304 39.24 18.97 11.76
C ASP A 304 39.11 19.84 10.49
#